data_AF-A0A162XEL6-F1
#
_entry.id   AF-A0A162XEL6-F1
#
_cell.length_a   1.000
_cell.length_b   1.000
_cell.length_c   1.000
_cell.angle_alpha   90.00
_cell.angle_beta   90.00
_cell.angle_gamma   90.00
#
_symmetry.space_group_name_H-M   'P 1'
#
loop_
_entity.id
_entity.type
_entity.pdbx_description
1 polymer ?
#
loop_
_entity_poly.entity_id
_entity_poly.type
_entity_poly.pdbx_seq_one_letter_code
_entity_poly.pdbx_strand_id
1 'polypeptide(L)'
;MIPANILAVRYPSLTLPTGSSIDVQPFLNGLVPGSAWPLLTLKDFHSLCKFHPSPTHSIVVTISPCSLHCWWSIPLPHSARNVWYRTWHKKIPCRFHLHSQIPLAFPDPTCAMCSGDLDSQTHILFNCPAKLAVWSSIWTTFFAFPITSDSIHSCLYLLNFVPSKDTTLSSASIFGCTLLAIWQHHWLFIFDQVPFVPSATLSTAHILLNQLRNEIALDHGSI
;
A
#
# COMPACT_ATOMS: atom_id res chain seq x y z
N MET A 1 -1.57 9.07 -6.53
CA MET A 1 -0.97 9.76 -7.69
C MET A 1 0.01 10.77 -7.13
N ILE A 2 1.28 10.74 -7.55
CA ILE A 2 2.27 11.74 -7.13
C ILE A 2 2.00 13.01 -7.96
N PRO A 3 1.92 14.20 -7.35
CA PRO A 3 1.71 15.46 -8.06
C PRO A 3 2.77 15.68 -9.15
N ALA A 4 2.33 16.10 -10.34
CA ALA A 4 3.17 16.25 -11.53
C ALA A 4 4.36 17.21 -11.35
N ASN A 5 4.23 18.19 -10.45
CA ASN A 5 5.29 19.15 -10.13
C ASN A 5 6.48 18.53 -9.38
N ILE A 6 6.27 17.45 -8.62
CA ILE A 6 7.36 16.78 -7.88
C ILE A 6 8.21 15.92 -8.82
N LEU A 7 7.60 15.31 -9.85
CA LEU A 7 8.29 14.47 -10.84
C LEU A 7 9.18 15.30 -11.77
N ALA A 8 8.74 16.49 -12.17
CA ALA A 8 9.48 17.36 -13.09
C ALA A 8 10.78 17.95 -12.51
N VAL A 9 10.84 18.14 -11.19
CA VAL A 9 11.97 18.82 -10.53
C VAL A 9 13.13 17.86 -10.22
N ARG A 10 12.86 16.59 -9.89
CA ARG A 10 13.91 15.59 -9.57
C ARG A 10 14.31 14.70 -10.75
N TYR A 11 13.48 14.54 -11.79
CA TYR A 11 13.71 13.58 -12.88
C TYR A 11 13.34 14.16 -14.27
N PRO A 12 14.14 15.10 -14.81
CA PRO A 12 13.83 15.83 -16.05
C PRO A 12 13.77 14.96 -17.31
N SER A 13 14.22 13.71 -17.25
CA SER A 13 14.24 12.75 -18.37
C SER A 13 13.06 11.77 -18.40
N LEU A 14 12.05 11.95 -17.53
CA LEU A 14 10.75 11.26 -17.67
C LEU A 14 9.97 11.84 -18.85
N THR A 15 10.36 11.48 -20.08
CA THR A 15 9.44 11.57 -21.21
C THR A 15 8.28 10.63 -20.93
N LEU A 16 7.11 11.20 -20.64
CA LEU A 16 5.85 10.46 -20.55
C LEU A 16 5.72 9.61 -21.83
N PRO A 17 5.29 8.34 -21.75
CA PRO A 17 5.02 7.55 -22.95
C PRO A 17 4.02 8.30 -23.83
N THR A 18 4.44 8.66 -25.05
CA THR A 18 3.56 9.24 -26.04
C THR A 18 2.60 8.14 -26.52
N GLY A 19 1.35 8.18 -26.04
CA GLY A 19 0.26 7.26 -26.41
C GLY A 19 -0.25 6.48 -25.19
N SER A 20 -1.53 6.54 -24.81
CA SER A 20 -2.75 6.69 -25.59
C SER A 20 -3.32 8.11 -25.62
N SER A 21 -3.78 8.56 -26.79
CA SER A 21 -4.70 9.69 -26.86
C SER A 21 -5.96 9.32 -26.08
N ILE A 22 -6.14 9.91 -24.89
CA ILE A 22 -7.41 9.84 -24.18
C ILE A 22 -8.40 10.62 -25.04
N ASP A 23 -9.33 9.92 -25.67
CA ASP A 23 -10.43 10.57 -26.38
C ASP A 23 -11.33 11.26 -25.37
N VAL A 24 -11.16 12.58 -25.24
CA VAL A 24 -11.96 13.46 -24.37
C VAL A 24 -13.22 13.96 -25.08
N GLN A 25 -13.46 13.58 -26.34
CA GLN A 25 -14.67 14.00 -27.08
C GLN A 25 -15.98 13.62 -26.38
N PRO A 26 -16.14 12.46 -25.72
CA PRO A 26 -17.38 12.15 -25.01
C PRO A 26 -17.68 13.13 -23.87
N PHE A 27 -16.63 13.63 -23.21
CA PHE A 27 -16.75 14.63 -22.14
C PHE A 27 -17.03 16.02 -22.71
N LEU A 28 -16.35 16.41 -23.79
CA LEU A 28 -16.56 17.69 -24.47
C LEU A 28 -17.95 17.79 -25.11
N ASN A 29 -18.46 16.69 -25.68
CA ASN A 29 -19.81 16.60 -26.23
C ASN A 29 -20.90 16.73 -25.15
N GLY A 30 -20.58 16.41 -23.89
CA GLY A 30 -21.45 16.63 -22.73
C GLY A 30 -21.43 18.06 -22.18
N LEU A 31 -20.47 18.89 -22.59
CA LEU A 31 -20.27 20.27 -22.13
C LEU A 31 -20.92 21.33 -23.03
N VAL A 32 -21.73 20.92 -24.02
CA VAL A 32 -22.42 21.86 -24.92
C VAL A 32 -23.37 22.75 -24.08
N PRO A 33 -23.21 24.09 -24.10
CA PRO A 33 -24.09 24.98 -23.37
C PRO A 33 -25.51 24.93 -23.95
N GLY A 34 -26.50 24.58 -23.14
CA GLY A 34 -27.93 24.71 -23.49
C GLY A 34 -28.82 23.49 -23.27
N SER A 35 -28.26 22.32 -22.92
CA SER A 35 -29.05 21.16 -22.50
C SER A 35 -29.11 21.06 -20.98
N ALA A 36 -30.32 20.95 -20.42
CA ALA A 36 -30.49 20.56 -19.03
C ALA A 36 -29.89 19.16 -18.87
N TRP A 37 -28.84 19.03 -18.07
CA TRP A 37 -28.22 17.76 -17.72
C TRP A 37 -29.33 16.80 -17.30
N PRO A 38 -29.62 15.69 -18.03
CA PRO A 38 -30.29 14.60 -17.37
C PRO A 38 -29.34 14.18 -16.26
N LEU A 39 -29.86 13.91 -15.06
CA LEU A 39 -29.11 13.35 -13.93
C LEU A 39 -28.45 12.05 -14.39
N LEU A 40 -27.27 12.16 -15.00
CA LEU A 40 -26.47 11.04 -15.46
C LEU A 40 -26.07 10.29 -14.20
N THR A 41 -26.69 9.15 -13.98
CA THR A 41 -26.27 8.31 -12.88
C THR A 41 -24.88 7.78 -13.18
N LEU A 42 -24.12 7.42 -12.15
CA LEU A 42 -22.77 6.86 -12.31
C LEU A 42 -22.74 5.65 -13.27
N LYS A 43 -23.86 4.91 -13.36
CA LYS A 43 -24.05 3.78 -14.27
C LYS A 43 -24.18 4.22 -15.74
N ASP A 44 -24.90 5.30 -16.00
CA ASP A 44 -25.09 5.84 -17.35
C ASP A 44 -23.79 6.41 -17.89
N PHE A 45 -23.03 7.10 -17.03
CA PHE A 45 -21.69 7.58 -17.37
C PHE A 45 -20.73 6.44 -17.70
N HIS A 46 -20.70 5.37 -16.89
CA HIS A 46 -19.87 4.18 -17.16
C HIS A 46 -20.25 3.46 -18.46
N SER A 47 -21.55 3.46 -18.81
CA SER A 47 -22.08 2.88 -20.05
C SER A 47 -21.65 3.67 -21.30
N LEU A 48 -21.61 5.00 -21.20
CA LEU A 48 -21.16 5.87 -22.29
C LEU A 48 -19.64 5.84 -22.46
N CYS A 49 -18.91 5.72 -21.36
CA CYS A 49 -17.46 5.51 -21.34
C CYS A 49 -17.04 4.07 -21.67
N LYS A 50 -17.77 3.35 -22.54
CA LYS A 50 -17.33 2.06 -23.12
C LYS A 50 -16.14 2.27 -24.05
N PHE A 51 -15.03 2.69 -23.47
CA PHE A 51 -13.71 2.32 -23.90
C PHE A 51 -13.73 0.79 -23.97
N HIS A 52 -13.46 0.21 -25.15
CA HIS A 52 -13.03 -1.17 -25.22
C HIS A 52 -11.77 -1.25 -24.37
N PRO A 53 -11.79 -1.83 -23.16
CA PRO A 53 -10.55 -2.11 -22.48
C PRO A 53 -9.93 -3.20 -23.36
N SER A 54 -8.78 -2.94 -23.98
CA SER A 54 -7.82 -4.04 -24.21
C SER A 54 -7.79 -4.83 -22.91
N PRO A 55 -7.84 -6.18 -22.93
CA PRO A 55 -8.14 -6.99 -21.76
C PRO A 55 -7.11 -6.70 -20.66
N THR A 56 -7.39 -5.69 -19.85
CA THR A 56 -6.70 -5.42 -18.61
C THR A 56 -7.14 -6.59 -17.78
N HIS A 57 -6.21 -7.51 -17.52
CA HIS A 57 -6.41 -8.55 -16.54
C HIS A 57 -7.07 -7.91 -15.32
N SER A 58 -8.36 -8.17 -15.14
CA SER A 58 -9.06 -7.84 -13.91
C SER A 58 -8.29 -8.62 -12.86
N ILE A 59 -7.41 -7.93 -12.12
CA ILE A 59 -6.78 -8.48 -10.92
C ILE A 59 -7.92 -8.54 -9.90
N VAL A 60 -8.77 -9.55 -10.07
CA VAL A 60 -9.77 -9.94 -9.09
C VAL A 60 -8.96 -10.45 -7.93
N VAL A 61 -8.86 -9.62 -6.90
CA VAL A 61 -8.34 -10.08 -5.62
C VAL A 61 -9.41 -10.98 -5.03
N THR A 62 -9.06 -12.25 -4.82
CA THR A 62 -9.96 -13.27 -4.27
C THR A 62 -10.12 -13.12 -2.75
N ILE A 63 -10.39 -11.90 -2.26
CA ILE A 63 -10.73 -11.69 -0.85
C ILE A 63 -12.24 -11.86 -0.73
N SER A 64 -12.66 -12.74 0.17
CA SER A 64 -14.08 -12.94 0.43
C SER A 64 -14.71 -11.63 0.93
N PRO A 65 -15.98 -11.33 0.59
CA PRO A 65 -16.67 -10.15 1.10
C PRO A 65 -16.66 -10.04 2.63
N CYS A 66 -16.72 -11.20 3.32
CA CYS A 66 -16.62 -11.28 4.78
C CYS A 66 -15.26 -10.82 5.28
N SER A 67 -14.17 -11.34 4.71
CA SER A 67 -12.81 -10.93 5.04
C SER A 67 -12.58 -9.44 4.79
N LEU A 68 -13.12 -8.90 3.69
CA LEU A 68 -13.05 -7.48 3.40
C LEU A 68 -13.79 -6.64 4.46
N HIS A 69 -15.01 -7.06 4.83
CA HIS A 69 -15.78 -6.39 5.88
C HIS A 69 -15.04 -6.43 7.23
N CYS A 70 -14.55 -7.60 7.66
CA CYS A 70 -13.76 -7.73 8.88
C CYS A 70 -12.53 -6.81 8.87
N TRP A 71 -11.86 -6.71 7.73
CA TRP A 71 -10.71 -5.82 7.59
C TRP A 71 -11.09 -4.33 7.66
N TRP A 72 -12.24 -3.94 7.09
CA TRP A 72 -12.74 -2.57 7.20
C TRP A 72 -12.99 -2.15 8.66
N SER A 73 -13.43 -3.08 9.50
CA SER A 73 -13.69 -2.83 10.93
C SER A 73 -12.44 -2.73 11.82
N ILE A 74 -11.24 -3.07 11.32
CA ILE A 74 -10.01 -3.00 12.14
C ILE A 74 -9.66 -1.52 12.39
N PRO A 75 -9.39 -1.08 13.63
CA PRO A 75 -8.87 0.25 13.88
C PRO A 75 -7.43 0.37 13.38
N LEU A 76 -7.22 1.25 12.39
CA LEU A 76 -5.96 1.44 11.70
C LEU A 76 -5.83 2.89 11.21
N PRO A 77 -4.61 3.48 11.25
CA PRO A 77 -4.32 4.70 10.53
C PRO A 77 -4.66 4.55 9.04
N HIS A 78 -5.23 5.59 8.44
CA HIS A 78 -5.61 5.58 7.02
C HIS A 78 -4.44 5.19 6.09
N SER A 79 -3.23 5.68 6.39
CA SER A 79 -2.02 5.36 5.66
C SER A 79 -1.65 3.87 5.73
N ALA A 80 -1.79 3.23 6.90
CA ALA A 80 -1.56 1.79 7.07
C ALA A 80 -2.57 0.98 6.25
N ARG A 81 -3.84 1.39 6.31
CA ARG A 81 -4.93 0.80 5.53
C ARG A 81 -4.64 0.88 4.03
N ASN A 82 -4.17 2.01 3.53
CA ASN A 82 -3.84 2.19 2.11
C ASN A 82 -2.68 1.26 1.66
N VAL A 83 -1.62 1.13 2.46
CA VAL A 83 -0.49 0.22 2.15
C VAL A 83 -0.99 -1.23 2.05
N TRP A 84 -1.80 -1.66 3.01
CA TRP A 84 -2.36 -3.01 3.03
C TRP A 84 -3.33 -3.25 1.86
N TYR A 85 -4.21 -2.30 1.58
CA TYR A 85 -5.13 -2.37 0.44
C TYR A 85 -4.37 -2.50 -0.89
N ARG A 86 -3.37 -1.64 -1.11
CA ARG A 86 -2.55 -1.69 -2.34
C ARG A 86 -1.79 -3.00 -2.46
N THR A 87 -1.40 -3.58 -1.34
CA THR A 87 -0.78 -4.91 -1.30
C THR A 87 -1.76 -5.95 -1.85
N TRP A 88 -2.97 -6.04 -1.32
CA TRP A 88 -3.97 -6.99 -1.81
C TRP A 88 -4.25 -6.89 -3.31
N HIS A 89 -4.32 -5.67 -3.81
CA HIS A 89 -4.55 -5.40 -5.23
C HIS A 89 -3.31 -5.54 -6.12
N LYS A 90 -2.15 -5.96 -5.59
CA LYS A 90 -0.87 -6.04 -6.32
C LYS A 90 -0.49 -4.69 -6.98
N LYS A 91 -0.90 -3.58 -6.34
CA LYS A 91 -0.67 -2.19 -6.77
C LYS A 91 0.31 -1.45 -5.86
N ILE A 92 1.01 -2.19 -5.02
CA ILE A 92 2.06 -1.65 -4.20
C ILE A 92 3.33 -1.53 -5.06
N PRO A 93 3.92 -0.33 -5.19
CA PRO A 93 5.13 -0.19 -5.97
C PRO A 93 6.23 -1.04 -5.34
N CYS A 94 7.01 -1.70 -6.18
CA CYS A 94 8.20 -2.42 -5.81
C CYS A 94 9.22 -2.19 -6.91
N ARG A 95 10.51 -2.32 -6.62
CA ARG A 95 11.55 -1.96 -7.59
C ARG A 95 11.52 -2.86 -8.83
N PHE A 96 11.11 -4.12 -8.70
CA PHE A 96 10.82 -4.98 -9.86
C PHE A 96 9.78 -4.36 -10.82
N HIS A 97 8.69 -3.83 -10.28
CA HIS A 97 7.63 -3.21 -11.08
C HIS A 97 8.03 -1.82 -11.60
N LEU A 98 8.85 -1.09 -10.84
CA LEU A 98 9.38 0.20 -11.29
C LEU A 98 10.41 0.01 -12.40
N HIS A 99 11.26 -1.02 -12.32
CA HIS A 99 12.21 -1.37 -13.36
C HIS A 99 11.51 -1.64 -14.70
N SER A 100 10.39 -2.38 -14.69
CA SER A 100 9.65 -2.65 -15.92
C SER A 100 8.95 -1.42 -16.51
N GLN A 101 8.56 -0.44 -15.67
CA GLN A 101 7.85 0.76 -16.12
C GLN A 101 8.79 1.92 -16.51
N ILE A 102 9.88 2.11 -15.77
CA ILE A 102 10.82 3.22 -15.89
C ILE A 102 12.28 2.75 -15.69
N PRO A 103 12.80 1.90 -16.60
CA PRO A 103 14.10 1.25 -16.45
C PRO A 103 15.27 2.24 -16.37
N LEU A 104 15.15 3.44 -16.94
CA LEU A 104 16.21 4.46 -16.85
C LEU A 104 16.41 4.99 -15.42
N ALA A 105 15.32 5.13 -14.65
CA ALA A 105 15.37 5.58 -13.26
C ALA A 105 15.64 4.42 -12.30
N PHE A 106 15.19 3.21 -12.65
CA PHE A 106 15.37 1.99 -11.87
C PHE A 106 16.01 0.91 -12.75
N PRO A 107 17.34 0.96 -12.96
CA PRO A 107 18.02 0.06 -13.90
C PRO A 107 18.10 -1.40 -13.43
N ASP A 108 17.86 -1.65 -12.14
CA ASP A 108 17.99 -2.96 -11.53
C ASP A 108 16.71 -3.34 -10.77
N PRO A 109 16.09 -4.51 -11.07
CA PRO A 109 14.90 -5.02 -10.38
C PRO A 109 15.18 -5.66 -9.01
N THR A 110 16.44 -5.81 -8.60
CA THR A 110 16.83 -6.42 -7.31
C THR A 110 16.68 -5.46 -6.14
N CYS A 111 16.61 -6.03 -4.93
CA CYS A 111 16.47 -5.25 -3.70
C CYS A 111 17.75 -4.47 -3.39
N ALA A 112 17.64 -3.15 -3.35
CA ALA A 112 18.77 -2.27 -3.04
C ALA A 112 19.28 -2.35 -1.57
N MET A 113 18.58 -3.09 -0.68
CA MET A 113 18.99 -3.24 0.73
C MET A 113 19.80 -4.51 0.99
N CYS A 114 19.43 -5.63 0.38
CA CYS A 114 20.15 -6.91 0.56
C CYS A 114 20.94 -7.35 -0.67
N SER A 115 20.74 -6.70 -1.83
CA SER A 115 21.43 -6.96 -3.10
C SER A 115 21.38 -8.40 -3.61
N GLY A 116 20.48 -9.24 -3.06
CA GLY A 116 20.42 -10.68 -3.36
C GLY A 116 19.21 -11.07 -4.19
N ASP A 117 18.02 -10.65 -3.76
CA ASP A 117 16.76 -11.13 -4.35
C ASP A 117 16.06 -10.06 -5.21
N LEU A 118 15.15 -10.53 -6.07
CA LEU A 118 14.22 -9.67 -6.78
C LEU A 118 13.34 -8.88 -5.80
N ASP A 119 13.21 -7.58 -6.04
CA ASP A 119 12.41 -6.69 -5.21
C ASP A 119 10.92 -6.82 -5.54
N SER A 120 10.36 -7.95 -5.15
CA SER A 120 8.95 -8.27 -5.26
C SER A 120 8.13 -7.63 -4.14
N GLN A 121 6.82 -7.65 -4.29
CA GLN A 121 5.88 -7.18 -3.27
C GLN A 121 6.07 -7.85 -1.89
N THR A 122 6.35 -9.14 -1.83
CA THR A 122 6.57 -9.80 -0.54
C THR A 122 7.95 -9.46 0.00
N HIS A 123 8.93 -9.22 -0.87
CA HIS A 123 10.29 -8.82 -0.49
C HIS A 123 10.36 -7.44 0.16
N ILE A 124 9.73 -6.40 -0.42
CA ILE A 124 9.72 -5.04 0.15
C ILE A 124 9.04 -5.00 1.54
N LEU A 125 8.08 -5.90 1.77
CA LEU A 125 7.24 -5.91 2.97
C LEU A 125 7.82 -6.79 4.07
N PHE A 126 8.30 -7.99 3.74
CA PHE A 126 8.69 -8.94 4.78
C PHE A 126 9.73 -10.01 4.40
N ASN A 127 10.04 -10.34 3.14
CA ASN A 127 11.08 -11.35 2.86
C ASN A 127 12.50 -10.80 2.93
N CYS A 128 12.70 -9.48 2.76
CA CYS A 128 14.01 -8.87 2.91
C CYS A 128 14.53 -9.03 4.36
N PRO A 129 15.80 -9.46 4.58
CA PRO A 129 16.36 -9.66 5.92
C PRO A 129 16.24 -8.44 6.84
N ALA A 130 16.43 -7.24 6.29
CA ALA A 130 16.29 -6.00 7.05
C ALA A 130 14.84 -5.78 7.55
N LYS A 131 13.84 -6.19 6.77
CA LYS A 131 12.42 -6.11 7.15
C LYS A 131 12.05 -7.21 8.13
N LEU A 132 12.58 -8.42 7.93
CA LEU A 132 12.43 -9.54 8.87
C LEU A 132 12.98 -9.19 10.25
N ALA A 133 14.05 -8.40 10.36
CA ALA A 133 14.56 -7.94 11.64
C ALA A 133 13.52 -7.09 12.39
N VAL A 134 12.84 -6.16 11.70
CA VAL A 134 11.77 -5.34 12.28
C VAL A 134 10.59 -6.22 12.70
N TRP A 135 10.15 -7.11 11.81
CA TRP A 135 9.07 -8.04 12.12
C TRP A 135 9.40 -8.91 13.32
N SER A 136 10.60 -9.48 13.38
CA SER A 136 11.07 -10.28 14.51
C SER A 136 10.97 -9.50 15.82
N SER A 137 11.42 -8.24 15.86
CA SER A 137 11.31 -7.41 17.05
C SER A 137 9.87 -7.12 17.46
N ILE A 138 8.99 -6.78 16.51
CA ILE A 138 7.56 -6.60 16.81
C ILE A 138 6.95 -7.91 17.32
N TRP A 139 7.35 -9.04 16.73
CA TRP A 139 6.79 -10.34 17.08
C TRP A 139 7.17 -10.76 18.48
N THR A 140 8.42 -10.58 18.89
CA THR A 140 8.86 -10.90 20.24
C THR A 140 8.19 -10.00 21.27
N THR A 141 7.99 -8.71 20.96
CA THR A 141 7.32 -7.75 21.83
C THR A 141 5.83 -8.09 22.01
N PHE A 142 5.10 -8.29 20.90
CA PHE A 142 3.64 -8.30 20.92
C PHE A 142 2.99 -9.68 20.80
N PHE A 143 3.71 -10.71 20.37
CA PHE A 143 3.16 -12.05 20.13
C PHE A 143 3.94 -13.12 20.92
N ALA A 144 3.25 -14.17 21.36
CA ALA A 144 3.85 -15.26 22.15
C ALA A 144 4.27 -16.47 21.30
N PHE A 145 4.31 -16.32 19.98
CA PHE A 145 4.52 -17.40 19.02
C PHE A 145 5.78 -17.12 18.20
N PRO A 146 6.47 -18.15 17.69
CA PRO A 146 7.61 -17.95 16.81
C PRO A 146 7.17 -17.24 15.51
N ILE A 147 8.04 -16.38 14.99
CA ILE A 147 7.82 -15.76 13.69
C ILE A 147 8.28 -16.71 12.57
N THR A 148 7.44 -16.85 11.56
CA THR A 148 7.78 -17.51 10.29
C THR A 148 7.34 -16.64 9.12
N SER A 149 7.94 -16.79 7.93
CA SER A 149 7.49 -16.07 6.73
C SER A 149 6.00 -16.37 6.44
N ASP A 150 5.57 -17.62 6.66
CA ASP A 150 4.18 -18.04 6.53
C ASP A 150 3.25 -17.33 7.51
N SER A 151 3.73 -17.00 8.71
CA SER A 151 2.96 -16.25 9.72
C SER A 151 2.64 -14.84 9.23
N ILE A 152 3.64 -14.14 8.69
CA ILE A 152 3.47 -12.79 8.13
C ILE A 152 2.57 -12.85 6.89
N HIS A 153 2.81 -13.82 6.01
CA HIS A 153 1.99 -14.04 4.82
C HIS A 153 0.51 -14.30 5.19
N SER A 154 0.26 -15.14 6.18
CA SER A 154 -1.09 -15.47 6.66
C SER A 154 -1.79 -14.26 7.27
N CYS A 155 -1.09 -13.46 8.07
CA CYS A 155 -1.61 -12.19 8.57
C CYS A 155 -1.96 -11.24 7.41
N LEU A 156 -1.05 -11.08 6.46
CA LEU A 156 -1.19 -10.12 5.36
C LEU A 156 -2.33 -10.49 4.41
N TYR A 157 -2.39 -11.74 3.96
CA TYR A 157 -3.30 -12.16 2.88
C TYR A 157 -4.55 -12.90 3.36
N LEU A 158 -4.49 -13.56 4.52
CA LEU A 158 -5.59 -14.36 5.05
C LEU A 158 -6.27 -13.73 6.26
N LEU A 159 -5.75 -12.60 6.78
CA LEU A 159 -6.19 -11.97 8.03
C LEU A 159 -6.18 -12.94 9.22
N ASN A 160 -5.31 -13.95 9.16
CA ASN A 160 -5.17 -14.94 10.23
C ASN A 160 -4.09 -14.45 11.19
N PHE A 161 -4.52 -13.81 12.27
CA PHE A 161 -3.61 -13.21 13.25
C PHE A 161 -3.41 -14.10 14.47
N VAL A 162 -2.17 -14.15 14.91
CA VAL A 162 -1.81 -14.72 16.21
C VAL A 162 -2.35 -13.81 17.33
N PRO A 163 -2.85 -14.36 18.46
CA PRO A 163 -3.27 -13.55 19.61
C PRO A 163 -2.13 -12.66 20.12
N SER A 164 -2.45 -11.38 20.33
CA SER A 164 -1.50 -10.42 20.92
C SER A 164 -1.40 -10.62 22.44
N LYS A 165 -0.23 -10.31 22.99
CA LYS A 165 0.01 -10.11 24.42
C LYS A 165 -0.55 -8.77 24.90
N ASP A 166 -0.77 -7.82 23.99
CA ASP A 166 -1.32 -6.51 24.30
C ASP A 166 -2.85 -6.61 24.40
N THR A 167 -3.43 -6.06 25.47
CA THR A 167 -4.87 -6.05 25.73
C THR A 167 -5.58 -4.83 25.16
N THR A 168 -4.81 -3.80 24.76
CA THR A 168 -5.33 -2.51 24.29
C THR A 168 -5.39 -2.41 22.78
N LEU A 169 -4.55 -3.17 22.07
CA LEU A 169 -4.45 -3.13 20.62
C LEU A 169 -4.73 -4.50 20.02
N SER A 170 -5.49 -4.53 18.93
CA SER A 170 -5.69 -5.77 18.17
C SER A 170 -4.40 -6.22 17.48
N SER A 171 -4.22 -7.53 17.30
CA SER A 171 -3.10 -8.08 16.52
C SER A 171 -3.01 -7.48 15.12
N ALA A 172 -4.16 -7.20 14.50
CA ALA A 172 -4.22 -6.62 13.17
C ALA A 172 -3.80 -5.15 13.15
N SER A 173 -4.08 -4.39 14.21
CA SER A 173 -3.58 -3.03 14.40
C SER A 173 -2.06 -3.00 14.53
N ILE A 174 -1.50 -3.91 15.35
CA ILE A 174 -0.05 -4.09 15.51
C ILE A 174 0.61 -4.41 14.17
N PHE A 175 0.01 -5.34 13.43
CA PHE A 175 0.47 -5.72 12.09
C PHE A 175 0.43 -4.53 11.12
N GLY A 176 -0.70 -3.83 11.02
CA GLY A 176 -0.89 -2.74 10.07
C GLY A 176 0.03 -1.55 10.31
N CYS A 177 0.24 -1.15 11.57
CA CYS A 177 1.19 -0.07 11.90
C CYS A 177 2.64 -0.47 11.61
N THR A 178 3.01 -1.74 11.85
CA THR A 178 4.34 -2.25 11.50
C THR A 178 4.56 -2.25 9.99
N LEU A 179 3.56 -2.70 9.23
CA LEU A 179 3.57 -2.67 7.76
C LEU A 179 3.77 -1.24 7.23
N LEU A 180 3.08 -0.27 7.83
CA LEU A 180 3.22 1.15 7.48
C LEU A 180 4.63 1.68 7.77
N ALA A 181 5.19 1.40 8.95
CA ALA A 181 6.52 1.87 9.31
C ALA A 181 7.58 1.31 8.34
N ILE A 182 7.51 0.01 8.03
CA ILE A 182 8.37 -0.64 7.04
C ILE A 182 8.25 0.02 5.68
N TRP A 183 7.02 0.28 5.23
CA TRP A 183 6.74 0.94 3.97
C TRP A 183 7.35 2.34 3.89
N GLN A 184 7.12 3.17 4.92
CA GLN A 184 7.65 4.53 4.98
C GLN A 184 9.18 4.54 4.91
N HIS A 185 9.84 3.75 5.75
CA HIS A 185 11.30 3.68 5.80
C HIS A 185 11.89 3.05 4.54
N HIS A 186 11.19 2.12 3.87
CA HIS A 186 11.60 1.63 2.55
C HIS A 186 11.66 2.76 1.52
N TRP A 187 10.64 3.60 1.43
CA TRP A 187 10.61 4.67 0.43
C TRP A 187 11.51 5.85 0.76
N LEU A 188 11.72 6.15 2.06
CA LEU A 188 12.74 7.10 2.48
C LEU A 188 14.13 6.66 2.03
N PHE A 189 14.43 5.37 2.09
CA PHE A 189 15.68 4.82 1.55
C PHE A 189 15.77 4.98 0.03
N ILE A 190 14.73 4.57 -0.71
CA ILE A 190 14.77 4.59 -2.17
C ILE A 190 14.81 5.99 -2.75
N PHE A 191 14.01 6.93 -2.23
CA PHE A 191 13.85 8.27 -2.83
C PHE A 191 14.69 9.35 -2.16
N ASP A 192 14.96 9.22 -0.86
CA ASP A 192 15.64 10.26 -0.08
C ASP A 192 16.99 9.79 0.48
N GLN A 193 17.45 8.59 0.10
CA GLN A 193 18.73 8.00 0.50
C GLN A 193 18.93 7.91 2.02
N VAL A 194 17.83 7.90 2.79
CA VAL A 194 17.87 7.70 4.24
C VAL A 194 18.11 6.22 4.52
N PRO A 195 19.21 5.83 5.20
CA PRO A 195 19.51 4.43 5.46
C PRO A 195 18.35 3.71 6.17
N PHE A 196 17.99 2.52 5.69
CA PHE A 196 17.01 1.71 6.38
C PHE A 196 17.64 1.09 7.63
N VAL A 197 17.24 1.58 8.81
CA VAL A 197 17.73 1.09 10.11
C VAL A 197 16.58 0.40 10.86
N PRO A 198 16.64 -0.93 11.09
CA PRO A 198 15.55 -1.66 11.72
C PRO A 198 15.07 -1.08 13.06
N SER A 199 15.97 -0.57 13.90
CA SER A 199 15.62 0.05 15.19
C SER A 199 14.85 1.38 15.03
N ALA A 200 15.18 2.17 14.01
CA ALA A 200 14.46 3.41 13.71
C ALA A 200 13.06 3.12 13.15
N THR A 201 12.96 2.11 12.27
CA THR A 201 11.66 1.63 11.77
C THR A 201 10.80 1.07 12.91
N LEU A 202 11.40 0.29 13.81
CA LEU A 202 10.73 -0.22 15.01
C LEU A 202 10.22 0.91 15.90
N SER A 203 11.03 1.94 16.13
CA SER A 203 10.61 3.13 16.91
C SER A 203 9.42 3.83 16.27
N THR A 204 9.42 3.96 14.94
CA THR A 204 8.29 4.52 14.18
C THR A 204 7.03 3.67 14.35
N ALA A 205 7.15 2.35 14.29
CA ALA A 205 6.02 1.45 14.54
C ALA A 205 5.42 1.65 15.93
N HIS A 206 6.26 1.77 16.98
CA HIS A 206 5.78 2.05 18.34
C HIS A 206 5.09 3.40 18.47
N ILE A 207 5.59 4.45 17.80
CA ILE A 207 4.94 5.77 17.77
C ILE A 207 3.54 5.65 17.16
N LEU A 208 3.41 4.98 16.01
CA LEU A 208 2.12 4.76 15.34
C LEU A 208 1.15 3.96 16.23
N LEU A 209 1.66 2.97 16.96
CA LEU A 209 0.84 2.18 17.89
C LEU A 209 0.37 2.99 19.09
N ASN A 210 1.24 3.82 19.66
CA ASN A 210 0.87 4.69 20.77
C ASN A 210 -0.17 5.74 20.34
N GLN A 211 -0.02 6.32 19.15
CA GLN A 211 -1.03 7.23 18.58
C GLN A 211 -2.38 6.52 18.42
N LEU A 212 -2.39 5.35 17.78
CA LEU A 212 -3.60 4.58 17.59
C LEU A 212 -4.27 4.17 18.91
N ARG A 213 -3.48 3.80 19.93
CA ARG A 213 -4.00 3.49 21.26
C ARG A 213 -4.73 4.69 21.87
N ASN A 214 -4.16 5.88 21.73
CA ASN A 214 -4.79 7.11 22.22
C ASN A 214 -6.08 7.42 21.45
N GLU A 215 -6.09 7.24 20.12
CA GLU A 215 -7.30 7.42 19.29
C GLU A 215 -8.43 6.48 19.72
N ILE A 216 -8.14 5.18 19.88
CA ILE A 216 -9.12 4.18 20.34
C ILE A 216 -9.65 4.51 21.75
N ALA A 217 -8.77 4.95 22.66
CA ALA A 217 -9.17 5.31 24.01
C ALA A 217 -10.13 6.50 24.04
N LEU A 218 -9.95 7.49 23.16
CA LEU A 218 -10.87 8.63 23.03
C LEU A 218 -12.24 8.21 22.51
N ASP A 219 -12.28 7.29 21.53
CA ASP A 219 -13.54 6.76 20.98
C ASP A 219 -14.34 5.95 22.01
N HIS A 220 -13.67 5.31 22.98
CA HIS A 220 -14.30 4.49 24.02
C HIS A 220 -14.62 5.25 25.31
N GLY A 221 -13.94 6.38 25.56
CA GLY A 221 -14.16 7.24 26.73
C GLY A 221 -15.29 8.27 26.58
N SER A 222 -16.01 8.26 25.46
CA SER A 222 -17.05 9.25 25.11
C SER A 222 -18.49 8.79 25.43
N ILE A 223 -18.70 7.95 26.46
CA ILE A 223 -20.01 7.46 26.90
C ILE A 223 -20.45 8.17 28.19
#